data_AF-A0A6M1ZLF5-F1
#
_entry.id   AF-A0A6M1ZLF5-F1
#
_cell.length_a   1.000
_cell.length_b   1.000
_cell.length_c   1.000
_cell.angle_alpha   90.00
_cell.angle_beta   90.00
_cell.angle_gamma   90.00
#
_symmetry.space_group_name_H-M   'P 1'
#
loop_
_entity.id
_entity.type
_entity.pdbx_description
1 polymer ?
#
loop_
_entity_poly.entity_id
_entity_poly.type
_entity_poly.pdbx_seq_one_letter_code
_entity_poly.pdbx_strand_id
1 'polypeptide(L)'
;MEREQFVERIFGAFKVHPVVGLLGPRQCGKTTLAQQFRDHFSKKWPFHYFDLENPRDLARLDQPMLALEGLEGCIVIDEGQFRPDLFPLLRVLVDHHKGRKFLI
;
A
#
# COMPACT_ATOMS: atom_id res chain seq x y z
N MET A 1 10.36 -19.30 -7.63
CA MET A 1 9.47 -19.82 -6.56
C MET A 1 8.12 -19.09 -6.69
N GLU A 2 6.95 -19.73 -6.58
CA GLU A 2 5.63 -19.17 -6.99
C GLU A 2 5.26 -17.76 -6.48
N ARG A 3 5.92 -17.22 -5.45
CA ARG A 3 5.66 -15.88 -4.93
C ARG A 3 6.45 -14.75 -5.60
N GLU A 4 7.60 -15.08 -6.19
CA GLU A 4 8.48 -14.13 -6.86
C GLU A 4 7.80 -13.50 -8.08
N GLN A 5 7.07 -14.31 -8.86
CA GLN A 5 6.21 -13.83 -9.96
C GLN A 5 5.15 -12.83 -9.49
N PHE A 6 4.61 -12.94 -8.28
CA PHE A 6 3.61 -12.00 -7.79
C PHE A 6 4.26 -10.66 -7.40
N VAL A 7 5.44 -10.70 -6.79
CA VAL A 7 6.25 -9.50 -6.53
C VAL A 7 6.56 -8.77 -7.84
N GLU A 8 6.99 -9.50 -8.88
CA GLU A 8 7.24 -8.93 -10.20
C GLU A 8 5.98 -8.32 -10.83
N ARG A 9 4.82 -8.97 -10.69
CA ARG A 9 3.53 -8.43 -11.15
C ARG A 9 3.17 -7.13 -10.43
N ILE A 10 3.44 -7.02 -9.13
CA ILE A 10 3.23 -5.78 -8.37
C ILE A 10 4.13 -4.67 -8.93
N PHE A 11 5.43 -4.94 -9.12
CA PHE A 11 6.35 -3.98 -9.73
C PHE A 11 5.91 -3.57 -11.14
N GLY A 12 5.44 -4.52 -11.94
CA GLY A 12 4.91 -4.29 -13.29
C GLY A 12 3.68 -3.39 -13.28
N ALA A 13 2.70 -3.68 -12.42
CA ALA A 13 1.49 -2.87 -12.27
C ALA A 13 1.83 -1.43 -11.84
N PHE A 14 2.78 -1.28 -10.92
CA PHE A 14 3.26 0.03 -10.47
C PHE A 14 4.00 0.86 -11.52
N LYS A 15 4.31 0.31 -12.70
CA LYS A 15 4.82 1.11 -13.83
C LYS A 15 3.72 1.93 -14.50
N VAL A 16 2.45 1.53 -14.36
CA VAL A 16 1.30 2.11 -15.06
C VAL A 16 0.31 2.72 -14.07
N HIS A 17 0.10 2.08 -12.93
CA HIS A 17 -0.91 2.47 -11.94
C HIS A 17 -0.24 2.88 -10.63
N PRO A 18 -0.55 4.07 -10.07
CA PRO A 18 -0.02 4.48 -8.78
C PRO A 18 -0.73 3.81 -7.60
N VAL A 19 -1.89 3.18 -7.83
CA VAL A 19 -2.64 2.41 -6.83
C VAL A 19 -2.84 0.99 -7.37
N VAL A 20 -2.45 -0.02 -6.60
CA VAL A 20 -2.55 -1.44 -6.97
C VAL A 20 -3.24 -2.21 -5.84
N GLY A 21 -4.21 -3.05 -6.20
CA GLY A 21 -4.93 -3.91 -5.25
C GLY A 21 -4.35 -5.33 -5.18
N LEU A 22 -4.15 -5.86 -3.97
CA LEU A 22 -3.86 -7.26 -3.67
C LEU A 22 -5.12 -7.97 -3.20
N LEU A 23 -5.81 -8.60 -4.16
CA LEU A 23 -7.05 -9.32 -3.88
C LEU A 23 -6.80 -10.81 -3.65
N GLY A 24 -7.59 -11.40 -2.76
CA GLY A 24 -7.58 -12.84 -2.49
C GLY A 24 -8.30 -13.20 -1.19
N PRO A 25 -8.66 -14.49 -0.97
CA PRO A 25 -9.31 -14.94 0.25
C PRO A 25 -8.54 -14.56 1.52
N ARG A 26 -9.24 -14.52 2.66
CA ARG A 26 -8.55 -14.39 3.96
C ARG A 26 -7.55 -15.54 4.15
N GLN A 27 -6.42 -15.23 4.78
CA GLN A 27 -5.36 -16.19 5.11
C GLN A 27 -4.67 -16.88 3.90
N CYS A 28 -4.79 -16.33 2.69
CA CYS A 28 -4.07 -16.84 1.51
C CYS A 28 -2.62 -16.32 1.38
N GLY A 29 -2.11 -15.60 2.39
CA GLY A 29 -0.74 -15.09 2.42
C GLY A 29 -0.52 -13.71 1.76
N LYS A 30 -1.56 -12.88 1.63
CA LYS A 30 -1.45 -11.50 1.09
C LYS A 30 -0.47 -10.63 1.88
N THR A 31 -0.60 -10.61 3.21
CA THR A 31 0.32 -9.92 4.12
C THR A 31 1.76 -10.41 3.93
N THR A 32 1.96 -11.72 3.75
CA THR A 32 3.28 -12.30 3.46
C THR A 32 3.84 -11.81 2.13
N LEU A 33 3.01 -11.72 1.09
CA LEU A 33 3.41 -11.17 -0.21
C LEU A 33 3.76 -9.67 -0.10
N ALA A 34 2.99 -8.89 0.66
CA ALA A 34 3.26 -7.48 0.90
C ALA A 34 4.60 -7.26 1.64
N GLN A 35 4.91 -8.12 2.61
CA GLN A 35 6.21 -8.13 3.30
C GLN A 35 7.37 -8.52 2.36
N GLN A 36 7.19 -9.53 1.52
CA GLN A 36 8.22 -9.89 0.52
C GLN A 36 8.45 -8.76 -0.48
N PHE A 37 7.38 -8.11 -0.92
CA PHE A 37 7.48 -6.93 -1.79
C PHE A 37 8.21 -5.78 -1.09
N ARG A 38 7.91 -5.50 0.19
CA ARG A 38 8.63 -4.52 1.02
C ARG A 38 10.13 -4.77 0.97
N ASP A 39 10.57 -5.99 1.23
CA ASP A 39 12.00 -6.32 1.33
C ASP A 39 12.74 -6.09 0.00
N HIS A 40 12.04 -6.10 -1.13
CA HIS A 40 12.59 -5.71 -2.44
C HIS A 40 12.55 -4.20 -2.67
N PHE A 41 11.43 -3.56 -2.32
CA PHE A 41 11.18 -2.14 -2.58
C PHE A 41 12.01 -1.23 -1.67
N SER A 42 12.07 -1.54 -0.38
CA SER A 42 12.72 -0.74 0.67
C SER A 42 14.23 -0.62 0.52
N LYS A 43 14.85 -1.48 -0.30
CA LYS A 43 16.26 -1.37 -0.67
C LYS A 43 16.60 -0.11 -1.46
N LYS A 44 15.60 0.50 -2.10
CA LYS A 44 15.80 1.66 -3.00
C LYS A 44 14.91 2.86 -2.66
N TRP A 45 13.78 2.64 -2.02
CA TRP A 45 12.75 3.67 -1.85
C TRP A 45 12.10 3.56 -0.46
N PRO A 46 11.55 4.65 0.09
CA PRO A 46 10.80 4.60 1.34
C PRO A 46 9.62 3.64 1.27
N PHE A 47 9.28 3.04 2.41
CA PHE A 47 8.18 2.10 2.52
C PHE A 47 7.43 2.33 3.83
N HIS A 48 6.11 2.47 3.74
CA HIS A 48 5.21 2.75 4.86
C HIS A 48 4.13 1.68 4.92
N TYR A 49 3.76 1.26 6.13
CA TYR A 49 2.75 0.23 6.36
C TYR A 49 1.73 0.74 7.36
N PHE A 50 0.46 0.53 7.06
CA PHE A 50 -0.68 0.79 7.92
C PHE A 50 -1.57 -0.43 7.90
N ASP A 51 -1.73 -1.08 9.05
CA ASP A 51 -2.68 -2.18 9.24
C ASP A 51 -3.97 -1.62 9.84
N LEU A 52 -5.08 -1.67 9.10
CA LEU A 52 -6.34 -1.12 9.58
C LEU A 52 -7.02 -1.96 10.65
N GLU A 53 -6.52 -3.16 10.99
CA GLU A 53 -6.93 -3.88 12.20
C GLU A 53 -6.17 -3.42 13.44
N ASN A 54 -5.02 -2.74 13.27
CA ASN A 54 -4.19 -2.26 14.37
C ASN A 54 -4.67 -0.88 14.88
N PRO A 55 -5.10 -0.77 16.16
CA PRO A 55 -5.60 0.50 16.72
C PRO A 55 -4.60 1.65 16.65
N ARG A 56 -3.28 1.36 16.69
CA ARG A 56 -2.25 2.40 16.57
C ARG A 56 -2.21 3.00 15.17
N ASP A 57 -2.34 2.17 14.14
CA ASP A 57 -2.33 2.64 12.75
C ASP A 57 -3.64 3.32 12.39
N LEU A 58 -4.76 2.86 12.93
CA LEU A 58 -6.03 3.57 12.85
C LEU A 58 -5.93 4.98 13.45
N ALA A 59 -5.38 5.12 14.65
CA ALA A 59 -5.19 6.44 15.28
C ALA A 59 -4.26 7.35 14.47
N ARG A 60 -3.22 6.80 13.81
CA ARG A 60 -2.37 7.56 12.89
C ARG A 60 -3.14 8.08 11.67
N LEU A 61 -4.25 7.43 11.32
CA LEU A 61 -5.13 7.79 10.21
C LEU A 61 -6.41 8.53 10.65
N ASP A 62 -6.42 9.10 11.86
CA ASP A 62 -7.50 10.01 12.31
C ASP A 62 -7.58 11.26 11.41
N GLN A 63 -6.42 11.76 10.95
CA GLN A 63 -6.29 12.81 9.94
C GLN A 63 -5.55 12.27 8.72
N PRO A 64 -6.21 11.48 7.86
CA PRO A 64 -5.52 10.67 6.86
C PRO A 64 -4.85 11.50 5.76
N MET A 65 -5.38 12.69 5.42
CA MET A 65 -4.71 13.60 4.49
C MET A 65 -3.34 14.01 5.04
N LEU A 66 -3.29 14.55 6.26
CA LEU A 66 -2.05 14.99 6.90
C LEU A 66 -1.06 13.83 7.11
N ALA A 67 -1.58 12.65 7.46
CA ALA A 67 -0.75 11.47 7.71
C ALA A 67 -0.08 10.92 6.44
N LEU A 68 -0.71 11.10 5.27
CA LEU A 68 -0.30 10.47 4.01
C LEU A 68 0.30 11.46 3.00
N GLU A 69 -0.04 12.75 3.07
CA GLU A 69 0.36 13.75 2.06
C GLU A 69 1.86 14.01 1.97
N GLY A 70 2.59 13.82 3.07
CA GLY A 70 4.04 13.97 3.12
C GLY A 70 4.80 12.68 2.78
N LEU A 71 4.11 11.55 2.61
CA LEU A 71 4.76 10.27 2.36
C LEU A 71 5.15 10.10 0.89
N GLU A 72 6.30 9.45 0.69
CA GLU A 72 6.87 9.09 -0.60
C GLU A 72 7.15 7.58 -0.66
N GLY A 73 7.46 7.07 -1.85
CA GLY A 73 7.72 5.65 -2.04
C GLY A 73 6.44 4.82 -2.05
N CYS A 74 6.42 3.67 -1.38
CA CYS A 74 5.25 2.79 -1.36
C CYS A 74 4.57 2.82 0.02
N ILE A 75 3.27 3.05 0.02
CA ILE A 75 2.42 3.04 1.21
C ILE A 75 1.46 1.86 1.10
N VAL A 76 1.54 0.93 2.05
CA VAL A 76 0.60 -0.18 2.15
C VAL A 76 -0.52 0.19 3.12
N ILE A 77 -1.76 0.01 2.68
CA ILE A 77 -2.96 0.08 3.51
C ILE A 77 -3.55 -1.33 3.57
N ASP A 78 -3.14 -2.12 4.56
CA ASP A 78 -3.60 -3.49 4.72
C ASP A 78 -5.03 -3.54 5.28
N GLU A 79 -5.78 -4.56 4.86
CA GLU A 79 -7.20 -4.71 5.17
C GLU A 79 -8.02 -3.44 4.86
N GLY A 80 -7.71 -2.78 3.73
CA GLY A 80 -8.30 -1.53 3.24
C GLY A 80 -9.84 -1.46 3.27
N GLN A 81 -10.52 -2.61 3.20
CA GLN A 81 -11.98 -2.69 3.29
C GLN A 81 -12.56 -2.23 4.63
N PHE A 82 -11.77 -2.10 5.70
CA PHE A 82 -12.23 -1.52 6.97
C PHE A 82 -12.40 0.00 6.92
N ARG A 83 -11.74 0.69 5.98
CA ARG A 83 -11.83 2.14 5.76
C ARG A 83 -12.01 2.49 4.28
N PRO A 84 -13.14 2.10 3.65
CA PRO A 84 -13.41 2.39 2.24
C PRO A 84 -13.49 3.90 1.96
N ASP A 85 -13.72 4.72 2.98
CA ASP A 85 -13.67 6.19 2.93
C ASP A 85 -12.31 6.75 2.53
N LEU A 86 -11.22 5.96 2.61
CA LEU A 86 -9.89 6.36 2.16
C LEU A 86 -9.75 6.37 0.63
N PHE A 87 -10.52 5.58 -0.13
CA PHE A 87 -10.29 5.45 -1.58
C PHE A 87 -10.39 6.76 -2.38
N PRO A 88 -11.37 7.66 -2.12
CA PRO A 88 -11.40 8.98 -2.76
C PRO A 88 -10.15 9.83 -2.42
N LEU A 89 -9.65 9.75 -1.18
CA LEU A 89 -8.45 10.45 -0.73
C LEU A 89 -7.21 9.95 -1.46
N LEU A 90 -7.05 8.63 -1.63
CA LEU A 90 -5.90 8.06 -2.31
C LEU A 90 -5.78 8.58 -3.75
N ARG A 91 -6.90 8.76 -4.45
CA ARG A 91 -6.93 9.37 -5.80
C ARG A 91 -6.34 10.78 -5.79
N VAL A 92 -6.81 11.61 -4.86
CA VAL A 92 -6.30 12.99 -4.69
C VAL A 92 -4.79 12.97 -4.42
N LEU A 93 -4.34 12.11 -3.50
CA LEU A 93 -2.93 12.01 -3.13
C LEU A 93 -2.02 11.61 -4.29
N VAL A 94 -2.42 10.65 -5.13
CA VAL A 94 -1.59 10.23 -6.27
C VAL A 94 -1.62 11.24 -7.43
N ASP A 95 -2.71 11.98 -7.60
CA ASP A 95 -2.82 13.01 -8.64
C ASP A 95 -1.91 14.21 -8.36
N HIS A 96 -1.76 14.62 -7.09
CA HIS A 96 -0.96 15.77 -6.70
C HIS A 96 0.55 15.50 -6.62
N HIS A 97 0.99 14.25 -6.43
CA HIS A 97 2.42 13.94 -6.27
C HIS A 97 2.77 12.55 -6.81
N LYS A 98 3.59 12.51 -7.86
CA LYS A 98 3.94 11.25 -8.57
C LYS A 98 4.96 10.37 -7.84
N GLY A 99 5.49 10.82 -6.71
CA GLY A 99 6.51 10.11 -5.92
C GLY A 99 5.95 9.02 -4.99
N ARG A 100 4.63 8.84 -4.93
CA ARG A 100 3.99 7.86 -4.04
C ARG A 100 3.21 6.80 -4.80
N LYS A 101 3.16 5.61 -4.21
CA LYS A 101 2.40 4.46 -4.69
C LYS A 101 1.63 3.86 -3.54
N PHE A 102 0.43 3.36 -3.80
CA PHE A 102 -0.39 2.67 -2.81
C PHE A 102 -0.58 1.21 -3.18
N LEU A 103 -0.33 0.34 -2.22
CA LEU A 103 -0.68 -1.08 -2.28
C LEU A 103 -1.82 -1.31 -1.29
N ILE A 104 -2.94 -1.85 -1.75
CA ILE A 104 -4.14 -2.07 -0.92
C ILE A 104 -4.53 -3.54 -0.98
#